data_AF-A0A9D8ZX33-F1
#
_entry.id   AF-A0A9D8ZX33-F1
#
_cell.length_a   1.000
_cell.length_b   1.000
_cell.length_c   1.000
_cell.angle_alpha   90.00
_cell.angle_beta   90.00
_cell.angle_gamma   90.00
#
_symmetry.space_group_name_H-M   'P 1'
#
loop_
_entity.id
_entity.type
_entity.pdbx_description
1 polymer ?
#
loop_
_entity_poly.entity_id
_entity_poly.type
_entity_poly.pdbx_seq_one_letter_code
_entity_poly.pdbx_strand_id
1 'polypeptide(L)'
;MSNPKHTLFWMTLFLGVVVIVGALIHKPLISAFMANWVFNLLIFGVLIVGIALTYRQVFVLFPELKWIAQFRTGHAGLSVVQEPKLLKPLARQLGEDATKDRFTLSTLSLRTVLDGIHSRMDEQREITRYFISLLVFLGLLGTFWGLLGTINSVGQVITGLDMSQEDFGKVFAELQEGLLTPLEGMGTAFSSSLLGLGGSLILGFLDIQAGHAQNRFYDALEEWLTGVTNLVDRVDSEKDLS
;
A
#
# COMPACT_ATOMS: atom_id res chain seq x y z
N MET A 1 13.73 5.84 -20.01
CA MET A 1 12.82 4.97 -19.24
C MET A 1 13.38 4.77 -17.84
N SER A 2 12.70 5.31 -16.81
CA SER A 2 13.15 5.11 -15.42
C SER A 2 13.09 3.63 -15.05
N ASN A 3 14.15 3.09 -14.47
CA ASN A 3 14.22 1.68 -14.13
C ASN A 3 13.34 1.40 -12.90
N PRO A 4 12.27 0.57 -12.99
CA PRO A 4 11.44 0.21 -11.84
C PRO A 4 12.23 -0.45 -10.69
N LYS A 5 13.45 -0.96 -10.98
CA LYS A 5 14.42 -1.42 -9.98
C LYS A 5 14.80 -0.33 -8.97
N HIS A 6 14.85 0.93 -9.39
CA HIS A 6 15.17 2.04 -8.50
C HIS A 6 14.08 2.24 -7.44
N THR A 7 12.80 2.16 -7.82
CA THR A 7 11.70 2.24 -6.85
C THR A 7 11.77 1.09 -5.84
N LEU A 8 11.97 -0.14 -6.31
CA LEU A 8 12.11 -1.29 -5.41
C LEU A 8 13.28 -1.12 -4.44
N PHE A 9 14.42 -0.62 -4.92
CA PHE A 9 15.58 -0.34 -4.06
C PHE A 9 15.23 0.61 -2.92
N TRP A 10 14.56 1.74 -3.20
CA TRP A 10 14.15 2.68 -2.15
C TRP A 10 13.09 2.12 -1.21
N MET A 11 12.13 1.34 -1.71
CA MET A 11 11.14 0.66 -0.88
C MET A 11 11.79 -0.34 0.08
N THR A 12 12.75 -1.12 -0.40
CA THR A 12 13.47 -2.11 0.40
C THR A 12 14.44 -1.46 1.38
N LEU A 13 15.13 -0.39 0.95
CA LEU A 13 16.01 0.40 1.83
C LEU A 13 15.20 1.01 2.99
N PHE A 14 14.06 1.63 2.69
CA PHE A 14 13.18 2.19 3.71
C PHE A 14 12.69 1.12 4.70
N LEU A 15 12.22 -0.02 4.19
CA LEU A 15 11.77 -1.12 5.05
C LEU A 15 12.93 -1.66 5.92
N GLY A 16 14.15 -1.73 5.37
CA GLY A 16 15.35 -2.09 6.12
C GLY A 16 15.63 -1.12 7.28
N VAL A 17 15.52 0.19 7.04
CA VAL A 17 15.66 1.22 8.09
C VAL A 17 14.57 1.05 9.16
N VAL A 18 13.32 0.84 8.76
CA VAL A 18 12.20 0.61 9.70
C VAL A 18 12.45 -0.62 10.59
N VAL A 19 12.94 -1.71 10.01
CA VAL A 19 13.30 -2.93 10.76
C VAL A 19 14.44 -2.67 11.73
N ILE A 20 15.48 -1.93 11.31
CA ILE A 20 16.60 -1.56 12.19
C ILE A 20 16.11 -0.71 13.37
N VAL A 21 15.29 0.31 13.11
CA VAL A 21 14.70 1.14 14.17
C VAL A 21 13.86 0.29 15.10
N GLY A 22 13.00 -0.58 14.56
CA GLY A 22 12.19 -1.52 15.34
C GLY A 22 13.02 -2.46 16.22
N ALA A 23 14.15 -2.95 15.72
CA ALA A 23 15.08 -3.78 16.49
C ALA A 23 15.77 -3.00 17.63
N LEU A 24 16.13 -1.74 17.39
CA LEU A 24 16.70 -0.86 18.42
C LEU A 24 15.70 -0.61 19.57
N ILE A 25 14.41 -0.47 19.25
CA ILE A 25 13.34 -0.25 20.24
C ILE A 25 12.58 -1.54 20.65
N HIS A 26 13.17 -2.72 20.45
CA HIS A 26 12.46 -4.00 20.61
C HIS A 26 11.82 -4.19 22.00
N LYS A 27 12.45 -3.73 23.08
CA LYS A 27 11.93 -3.89 24.45
C LYS A 27 10.58 -3.17 24.63
N PRO A 28 10.47 -1.84 24.39
CA PRO A 28 9.19 -1.15 24.35
C PRO A 28 8.21 -1.78 23.36
N LEU A 29 8.67 -2.22 22.19
CA LEU A 29 7.82 -2.75 21.13
C LEU A 29 7.14 -4.07 21.53
N ILE A 30 7.85 -4.97 22.20
CA ILE A 30 7.29 -6.24 22.71
C ILE A 30 6.30 -5.96 23.84
N SER A 31 6.62 -5.04 24.75
CA SER A 31 5.69 -4.64 25.82
C SER A 31 4.41 -4.03 25.24
N ALA A 32 4.55 -3.17 24.24
CA ALA A 32 3.45 -2.59 23.48
C ALA A 32 2.60 -3.66 22.79
N PHE A 33 3.26 -4.64 22.16
CA PHE A 33 2.60 -5.72 21.44
C PHE A 33 1.79 -6.63 22.38
N MET A 34 2.35 -6.98 23.53
CA MET A 34 1.70 -7.87 24.50
C MET A 34 0.49 -7.25 25.21
N ALA A 35 0.41 -5.92 25.30
CA ALA A 35 -0.71 -5.22 25.93
C ALA A 35 -2.07 -5.57 25.30
N ASN A 36 -2.12 -5.64 23.97
CA ASN A 36 -3.32 -5.97 23.20
C ASN A 36 -2.94 -6.97 22.10
N TRP A 37 -2.48 -8.16 22.49
CA TRP A 37 -1.89 -9.13 21.57
C TRP A 37 -2.78 -9.45 20.35
N VAL A 38 -4.11 -9.52 20.53
CA VAL A 38 -5.06 -9.79 19.45
C VAL A 38 -5.07 -8.66 18.41
N PHE A 39 -5.28 -7.42 18.83
CA PHE A 39 -5.30 -6.27 17.92
C PHE A 39 -3.94 -6.04 17.29
N ASN A 40 -2.86 -6.16 18.07
CA ASN A 40 -1.51 -5.96 17.59
C ASN A 40 -1.09 -7.02 16.56
N LEU A 41 -1.51 -8.27 16.74
CA LEU A 41 -1.34 -9.32 15.73
C LEU A 41 -2.11 -9.00 14.45
N LEU A 42 -3.34 -8.51 14.56
CA LEU A 42 -4.16 -8.13 13.40
C LEU A 42 -3.55 -6.93 12.66
N ILE A 43 -3.08 -5.91 13.38
CA ILE A 43 -2.33 -4.77 12.82
C ILE A 43 -1.11 -5.26 12.07
N PHE A 44 -0.32 -6.15 12.68
CA PHE A 44 0.87 -6.69 12.05
C PHE A 44 0.56 -7.52 10.79
N GLY A 45 -0.52 -8.33 10.83
CA GLY A 45 -0.99 -9.07 9.66
C GLY A 45 -1.42 -8.17 8.51
N VAL A 46 -2.24 -7.15 8.79
CA VAL A 46 -2.67 -6.15 7.80
C VAL A 46 -1.47 -5.40 7.22
N LEU A 47 -0.49 -5.05 8.05
CA LEU A 47 0.75 -4.40 7.60
C LEU A 47 1.52 -5.28 6.62
N ILE A 48 1.73 -6.56 6.92
CA ILE A 48 2.42 -7.50 6.01
C ILE A 48 1.68 -7.62 4.68
N VAL A 49 0.36 -7.78 4.73
CA VAL A 49 -0.46 -7.90 3.51
C VAL A 49 -0.38 -6.61 2.69
N GLY A 50 -0.46 -5.44 3.33
CA GLY A 50 -0.31 -4.15 2.65
C GLY A 50 1.06 -3.97 2.01
N ILE A 51 2.14 -4.40 2.69
CA ILE A 51 3.49 -4.39 2.12
C ILE A 51 3.55 -5.32 0.90
N ALA A 52 2.99 -6.54 1.00
CA ALA A 52 2.97 -7.47 -0.13
C ALA A 52 2.20 -6.92 -1.34
N LEU A 53 1.05 -6.27 -1.10
CA LEU A 53 0.23 -5.66 -2.15
C LEU A 53 0.96 -4.50 -2.86
N THR A 54 1.60 -3.60 -2.11
CA THR A 54 2.37 -2.48 -2.67
C THR A 54 3.58 -2.96 -3.48
N TYR A 55 4.30 -3.98 -3.02
CA TYR A 55 5.38 -4.59 -3.80
C TYR A 55 4.85 -5.26 -5.07
N ARG A 56 3.73 -5.98 -4.97
CA ARG A 56 3.08 -6.62 -6.14
C ARG A 56 2.74 -5.59 -7.21
N GLN A 57 2.23 -4.43 -6.81
CA GLN A 57 1.88 -3.33 -7.72
C GLN A 57 3.09 -2.87 -8.55
N VAL A 58 4.27 -2.77 -7.94
CA VAL A 58 5.51 -2.41 -8.64
C VAL A 58 6.04 -3.58 -9.49
N PHE A 59 5.97 -4.82 -8.98
CA PHE A 59 6.43 -6.00 -9.72
C PHE A 59 5.65 -6.25 -11.01
N VAL A 60 4.35 -5.96 -11.04
CA VAL A 60 3.52 -6.10 -12.24
C VAL A 60 4.00 -5.19 -13.38
N LEU A 61 4.66 -4.05 -13.10
CA LEU A 61 5.14 -3.13 -14.14
C LEU A 61 6.37 -3.66 -14.92
N PHE A 62 7.14 -4.59 -14.37
CA PHE A 62 8.35 -5.13 -15.01
C PHE A 62 8.09 -5.88 -16.32
N PRO A 63 7.20 -6.88 -16.39
CA PRO A 63 6.91 -7.56 -17.65
C PRO A 63 6.33 -6.60 -18.70
N GLU A 64 5.51 -5.63 -18.29
CA GLU A 64 4.90 -4.65 -19.19
C GLU A 64 5.96 -3.75 -19.85
N LEU A 65 6.92 -3.24 -19.07
CA LEU A 65 8.04 -2.44 -19.58
C LEU A 65 8.95 -3.22 -20.53
N LYS A 66 9.21 -4.51 -20.24
CA LYS A 66 10.00 -5.38 -21.12
C LYS A 66 9.30 -5.60 -22.46
N TRP A 67 7.98 -5.79 -22.42
CA TRP A 67 7.17 -5.97 -23.63
C TRP A 67 7.22 -4.72 -24.53
N ILE A 68 7.03 -3.52 -23.97
CA ILE A 68 7.14 -2.25 -24.73
C ILE A 68 8.54 -2.08 -25.33
N ALA A 69 9.59 -2.35 -24.54
CA ALA A 69 10.97 -2.21 -25.00
C ALA A 69 11.30 -3.14 -26.18
N GLN A 70 10.81 -4.38 -26.16
CA GLN A 70 11.01 -5.34 -27.25
C GLN A 70 10.21 -4.97 -28.50
N PHE A 71 8.95 -4.54 -28.35
CA PHE A 71 8.12 -4.09 -29.47
C PHE A 71 8.76 -2.91 -30.22
N ARG A 72 9.32 -1.95 -29.49
CA ARG A 72 10.06 -0.81 -30.07
C ARG A 72 11.30 -1.22 -30.88
N THR A 73 11.93 -2.36 -30.55
CA THR A 73 13.14 -2.82 -31.24
C THR A 73 12.87 -3.69 -32.49
N GLY A 74 11.61 -3.88 -32.89
CA GLY A 74 11.25 -4.57 -34.15
C GLY A 74 11.48 -6.09 -34.16
N HIS A 75 11.85 -6.71 -33.03
CA HIS A 75 12.08 -8.15 -32.93
C HIS A 75 10.77 -8.91 -32.63
N ALA A 76 9.72 -8.68 -33.41
CA ALA A 76 8.40 -9.27 -33.23
C ALA A 76 8.33 -10.79 -33.51
N GLY A 77 9.44 -11.41 -33.95
CA GLY A 77 9.43 -12.76 -34.51
C GLY A 77 9.91 -13.91 -33.63
N LEU A 78 10.48 -13.68 -32.45
CA LEU A 78 11.11 -14.78 -31.69
C LEU A 78 10.63 -14.86 -30.24
N SER A 79 9.75 -15.85 -30.04
CA SER A 79 9.66 -16.75 -28.88
C SER A 79 9.16 -16.19 -27.54
N VAL A 80 7.95 -16.65 -27.17
CA VAL A 80 7.49 -16.96 -25.80
C VAL A 80 7.77 -15.85 -24.78
N VAL A 81 7.12 -14.70 -24.96
CA VAL A 81 7.16 -13.63 -23.95
C VAL A 81 5.93 -13.77 -23.05
N GLN A 82 6.17 -13.78 -21.73
CA GLN A 82 5.16 -13.79 -20.68
C GLN A 82 4.02 -12.82 -21.03
N GLU A 83 2.77 -13.32 -21.15
CA GLU A 83 1.63 -12.48 -21.53
C GLU A 83 1.54 -11.25 -20.61
N PRO A 84 1.59 -10.01 -21.16
CA PRO A 84 1.33 -8.82 -20.37
C PRO A 84 -0.09 -8.89 -19.81
N LYS A 85 -0.25 -8.54 -18.53
CA LYS A 85 -1.56 -8.55 -17.84
C LYS A 85 -2.28 -7.23 -18.00
N LEU A 86 -1.55 -6.12 -17.94
CA LEU A 86 -2.09 -4.77 -18.11
C LEU A 86 -2.22 -4.41 -19.59
N LEU A 87 -1.22 -4.74 -20.41
CA LEU A 87 -1.24 -4.42 -21.84
C LEU A 87 -1.94 -5.48 -22.70
N LYS A 88 -2.58 -6.50 -22.12
CA LYS A 88 -3.26 -7.58 -22.85
C LYS A 88 -4.23 -7.08 -23.95
N PRO A 89 -5.04 -6.02 -23.74
CA PRO A 89 -5.91 -5.49 -24.79
C PRO A 89 -5.13 -4.85 -25.93
N LEU A 90 -4.08 -4.06 -25.63
CA LEU A 90 -3.18 -3.47 -26.64
C LEU A 90 -2.43 -4.55 -27.41
N ALA A 91 -1.89 -5.56 -26.73
CA ALA A 91 -1.15 -6.64 -27.36
C ALA A 91 -1.98 -7.46 -28.35
N ARG A 92 -3.28 -7.66 -28.08
CA ARG A 92 -4.20 -8.32 -29.03
C ARG A 92 -4.46 -7.46 -30.26
N GLN A 93 -4.78 -6.18 -30.06
CA GLN A 93 -5.08 -5.26 -31.16
C GLN A 93 -3.84 -5.00 -32.03
N LEU A 94 -2.68 -4.78 -31.41
CA LEU A 94 -1.41 -4.57 -32.10
C LEU A 94 -0.85 -5.84 -32.76
N GLY A 95 -1.12 -7.03 -32.20
CA GLY A 95 -0.69 -8.31 -32.77
C GLY A 95 -1.48 -8.69 -34.03
N GLU A 96 -2.78 -8.38 -34.07
CA GLU A 96 -3.63 -8.59 -35.25
C GLU A 96 -3.32 -7.57 -36.35
N ASP A 97 -3.03 -6.30 -36.00
CA ASP A 97 -2.72 -5.23 -36.96
C ASP A 97 -1.26 -5.25 -37.44
N ALA A 98 -0.28 -5.77 -36.68
CA ALA A 98 1.10 -5.92 -37.19
C ALA A 98 1.22 -6.92 -38.36
N THR A 99 0.22 -7.78 -38.54
CA THR A 99 0.16 -8.76 -39.64
C THR A 99 -0.46 -8.15 -40.92
N LYS A 100 -1.14 -7.00 -40.82
CA LYS A 100 -1.78 -6.31 -41.94
C LYS A 100 -1.16 -4.93 -42.06
N ASP A 101 -0.45 -4.71 -43.16
CA ASP A 101 0.38 -3.55 -43.57
C ASP A 101 -0.29 -2.14 -43.55
N ARG A 102 -1.21 -1.86 -42.62
CA ARG A 102 -1.99 -0.63 -42.53
C ARG A 102 -2.28 -0.33 -41.05
N PHE A 103 -1.33 0.34 -40.43
CA PHE A 103 -1.43 0.78 -39.05
C PHE A 103 -2.37 2.00 -39.00
N THR A 104 -3.67 1.82 -38.74
CA THR A 104 -4.59 2.95 -38.52
C THR A 104 -5.35 2.76 -37.23
N LEU A 105 -4.63 2.73 -36.11
CA LEU A 105 -5.26 2.91 -34.81
C LEU A 105 -5.70 4.37 -34.71
N SER A 106 -7.02 4.60 -34.69
CA SER A 106 -7.54 5.95 -34.45
C SER A 106 -7.01 6.46 -33.11
N THR A 107 -6.57 7.71 -33.06
CA THR A 107 -6.13 8.41 -31.83
C THR A 107 -7.13 8.26 -30.68
N LEU A 108 -8.41 8.15 -31.01
CA LEU A 108 -9.50 7.90 -30.07
C LEU A 108 -9.39 6.53 -29.38
N SER A 109 -9.09 5.46 -30.12
CA SER A 109 -8.97 4.10 -29.59
C SER A 109 -7.78 3.94 -28.64
N LEU A 110 -6.65 4.59 -28.95
CA LEU A 110 -5.45 4.59 -28.09
C LEU A 110 -5.72 5.30 -26.75
N ARG A 111 -6.43 6.43 -26.80
CA ARG A 111 -6.82 7.17 -25.59
C ARG A 111 -7.74 6.35 -24.69
N THR A 112 -8.73 5.66 -25.26
CA THR A 112 -9.61 4.77 -24.50
C THR A 112 -8.85 3.64 -23.78
N VAL A 113 -7.81 3.09 -24.42
CA VAL A 113 -7.03 2.02 -23.77
C VAL A 113 -6.09 2.57 -22.70
N LEU A 114 -5.48 3.73 -22.91
CA LEU A 114 -4.73 4.45 -21.88
C LEU A 114 -5.60 4.78 -20.66
N ASP A 115 -6.80 5.33 -20.89
CA ASP A 115 -7.78 5.63 -19.84
C ASP A 115 -8.16 4.35 -19.06
N GLY A 116 -8.33 3.23 -19.78
CA GLY A 116 -8.59 1.92 -19.16
C GLY A 116 -7.44 1.38 -18.32
N ILE A 117 -6.18 1.60 -18.73
CA ILE A 117 -4.99 1.23 -17.96
C ILE A 117 -4.87 2.12 -16.72
N HIS A 118 -5.05 3.43 -16.87
CA HIS A 118 -5.04 4.40 -15.79
C HIS A 118 -6.08 4.05 -14.72
N SER A 119 -7.33 3.79 -15.12
CA SER A 119 -8.40 3.39 -14.22
C SER A 119 -8.08 2.11 -13.43
N ARG A 120 -7.49 1.09 -14.07
CA ARG A 120 -7.07 -0.15 -13.38
C ARG A 120 -5.93 0.07 -12.40
N MET A 121 -5.02 0.99 -12.72
CA MET A 121 -3.92 1.36 -11.83
C MET A 121 -4.43 2.13 -10.61
N ASP A 122 -5.41 3.03 -10.79
CA ASP A 122 -6.08 3.75 -9.72
C ASP A 122 -6.88 2.83 -8.78
N GLU A 123 -7.59 1.83 -9.34
CA GLU A 123 -8.31 0.82 -8.55
C GLU A 123 -7.35 0.05 -7.63
N GLN A 124 -6.16 -0.32 -8.13
CA GLN A 124 -5.14 -0.96 -7.29
C GLN A 124 -4.63 -0.02 -6.18
N ARG A 125 -4.51 1.29 -6.42
CA ARG A 125 -4.12 2.27 -5.38
C ARG A 125 -5.21 2.45 -4.34
N GLU A 126 -6.47 2.36 -4.71
CA GLU A 126 -7.58 2.44 -3.76
C GLU A 126 -7.50 1.33 -2.70
N ILE A 127 -7.14 0.11 -3.11
CA ILE A 127 -6.90 -1.01 -2.19
C ILE A 127 -5.80 -0.66 -1.20
N THR A 128 -4.65 -0.15 -1.66
CA THR A 128 -3.56 0.25 -0.75
C THR A 128 -3.99 1.35 0.23
N ARG A 129 -4.72 2.37 -0.25
CA ARG A 129 -5.27 3.43 0.61
C ARG A 129 -6.26 2.90 1.65
N TYR A 130 -7.07 1.91 1.29
CA TYR A 130 -7.94 1.23 2.25
C TYR A 130 -7.13 0.54 3.35
N PHE A 131 -6.04 -0.17 3.02
CA PHE A 131 -5.18 -0.80 4.01
C PHE A 131 -4.49 0.21 4.94
N ILE A 132 -4.09 1.37 4.43
CA ILE A 132 -3.54 2.47 5.24
C ILE A 132 -4.60 2.94 6.26
N SER A 133 -5.82 3.25 5.80
CA SER A 133 -6.92 3.67 6.68
C SER A 133 -7.33 2.58 7.66
N LEU A 134 -7.29 1.31 7.24
CA LEU A 134 -7.61 0.16 8.09
C LEU A 134 -6.61 0.03 9.24
N LEU A 135 -5.31 0.25 9.01
CA LEU A 135 -4.31 0.24 10.08
C LEU A 135 -4.56 1.34 11.12
N VAL A 136 -4.92 2.55 10.66
CA VAL A 136 -5.29 3.65 11.57
C VAL A 136 -6.53 3.28 12.38
N PHE A 137 -7.59 2.82 11.70
CA PHE A 137 -8.84 2.44 12.34
C PHE A 137 -8.64 1.33 13.38
N LEU A 138 -7.85 0.31 13.04
CA LEU A 138 -7.56 -0.80 13.92
C LEU A 138 -6.71 -0.40 15.12
N GLY A 139 -5.77 0.53 14.93
CA GLY A 139 -5.02 1.15 16.02
C GLY A 139 -5.94 1.90 16.99
N LEU A 140 -6.86 2.71 16.46
CA LEU A 140 -7.87 3.39 17.28
C LEU A 140 -8.77 2.39 18.01
N LEU A 141 -9.26 1.35 17.33
CA LEU A 141 -10.09 0.31 17.94
C LEU A 141 -9.36 -0.38 19.10
N GLY A 142 -8.07 -0.69 18.95
CA GLY A 142 -7.25 -1.22 20.04
C GLY A 142 -7.19 -0.30 21.26
N THR A 143 -7.12 1.02 21.06
CA THR A 143 -7.15 1.97 22.19
C THR A 143 -8.52 2.01 22.87
N PHE A 144 -9.61 2.02 22.09
CA PHE A 144 -10.96 1.95 22.65
C PHE A 144 -11.13 0.69 23.49
N TRP A 145 -10.66 -0.45 22.99
CA TRP A 145 -10.73 -1.71 23.72
C TRP A 145 -9.94 -1.66 25.04
N GLY A 146 -8.72 -1.14 25.02
CA GLY A 146 -7.91 -0.99 26.23
C GLY A 146 -8.55 -0.06 27.25
N LEU A 147 -9.09 1.08 26.81
CA LEU A 147 -9.77 2.04 27.69
C LEU A 147 -11.06 1.48 28.29
N LEU A 148 -11.81 0.63 27.58
CA LEU A 148 -12.96 -0.08 28.15
C LEU A 148 -12.52 -1.01 29.30
N GLY A 149 -11.37 -1.67 29.17
CA GLY A 149 -10.77 -2.45 30.25
C GLY A 149 -10.46 -1.59 31.48
N THR A 150 -9.84 -0.43 31.28
CA THR A 150 -9.56 0.56 32.33
C THR A 150 -10.85 1.01 33.02
N ILE A 151 -11.89 1.40 32.27
CA ILE A 151 -13.17 1.84 32.84
C ILE A 151 -13.83 0.73 33.67
N ASN A 152 -13.83 -0.51 33.17
CA ASN A 152 -14.38 -1.64 33.91
C ASN A 152 -13.62 -1.90 35.23
N SER A 153 -12.29 -1.82 35.20
CA SER A 153 -11.46 -1.99 36.41
C SER A 153 -11.71 -0.89 37.45
N VAL A 154 -11.81 0.38 37.02
CA VAL A 154 -12.18 1.49 37.90
C VAL A 154 -13.58 1.30 38.49
N GLY A 155 -14.54 0.85 37.67
CA GLY A 155 -15.89 0.53 38.14
C GLY A 155 -15.89 -0.55 39.22
N GLN A 156 -15.11 -1.62 39.05
CA GLN A 156 -14.97 -2.69 40.03
C GLN A 156 -14.39 -2.19 41.35
N VAL A 157 -13.35 -1.35 41.30
CA VAL A 157 -12.76 -0.72 42.49
C VAL A 157 -13.81 0.09 43.24
N ILE A 158 -14.56 0.95 42.54
CA ILE A 158 -15.61 1.77 43.17
C ILE A 158 -16.70 0.91 43.81
N THR A 159 -17.15 -0.16 43.15
CA THR A 159 -18.18 -1.06 43.70
C THR A 159 -17.68 -1.97 44.81
N GLY A 160 -16.37 -2.23 44.85
CA GLY A 160 -15.73 -3.13 45.81
C GLY A 160 -15.37 -2.47 47.14
N LEU A 161 -15.45 -1.13 47.22
CA LEU A 161 -15.17 -0.40 48.45
C LEU A 161 -16.25 -0.64 49.49
N ASP A 162 -15.83 -1.21 50.63
CA ASP A 162 -16.70 -1.42 51.77
C ASP A 162 -16.90 -0.12 52.56
N MET A 163 -17.96 0.60 52.19
CA MET A 163 -18.38 1.85 52.85
C MET A 163 -18.94 1.64 54.27
N SER A 164 -19.01 0.39 54.75
CA SER A 164 -19.48 0.07 56.10
C SER A 164 -18.37 0.07 57.16
N GLN A 165 -17.09 0.16 56.75
CA GLN A 165 -15.97 0.28 57.69
C GLN A 165 -15.90 1.67 58.34
N GLU A 166 -15.63 1.72 59.65
CA GLU A 166 -15.40 2.98 60.39
C GLU A 166 -14.04 3.62 60.06
N ASP A 167 -13.11 2.88 59.44
CA ASP A 167 -11.76 3.34 59.11
C ASP A 167 -11.67 3.92 57.70
N PHE A 168 -12.09 5.18 57.55
CA PHE A 168 -11.98 5.93 56.29
C PHE A 168 -10.57 5.98 55.71
N GLY A 169 -9.52 5.86 56.54
CA GLY A 169 -8.14 5.83 56.09
C GLY A 169 -7.83 4.60 55.24
N LYS A 170 -8.37 3.43 55.62
CA LYS A 170 -8.23 2.19 54.85
C LYS A 170 -9.02 2.22 53.54
N VAL A 171 -10.26 2.69 53.58
CA VAL A 171 -11.10 2.84 52.37
C VAL A 171 -10.43 3.77 51.36
N PHE A 172 -9.81 4.86 51.82
CA PHE A 172 -9.06 5.77 50.95
C PHE A 172 -7.79 5.12 50.37
N ALA A 173 -7.05 4.36 51.18
CA ALA A 173 -5.86 3.63 50.71
C ALA A 173 -6.22 2.57 49.65
N GLU A 174 -7.32 1.84 49.85
CA GLU A 174 -7.84 0.85 48.88
C GLU A 174 -8.30 1.51 47.58
N LEU A 175 -8.98 2.66 47.65
CA LEU A 175 -9.35 3.44 46.47
C LEU A 175 -8.09 3.94 45.74
N GLN A 176 -7.10 4.45 46.47
CA GLN A 176 -5.84 4.93 45.89
C GLN A 176 -5.10 3.80 45.16
N GLU A 177 -4.93 2.64 45.81
CA GLU A 177 -4.27 1.47 45.22
C GLU A 177 -5.04 0.92 44.03
N GLY A 178 -6.38 0.81 44.16
CA GLY A 178 -7.26 0.34 43.10
C GLY A 178 -7.29 1.23 41.86
N LEU A 179 -7.09 2.55 42.01
CA LEU A 179 -7.03 3.49 40.88
C LEU A 179 -5.65 3.60 40.22
N LEU A 180 -4.57 3.21 40.90
CA LEU A 180 -3.21 3.25 40.31
C LEU A 180 -3.05 2.23 39.17
N THR A 181 -3.54 1.00 39.36
CA THR A 181 -3.41 -0.08 38.37
C THR A 181 -4.07 0.27 37.01
N PRO A 182 -5.32 0.78 36.97
CA PRO A 182 -5.94 1.25 35.73
C PRO A 182 -5.21 2.42 35.07
N LEU A 183 -4.62 3.32 35.87
CA LEU A 183 -3.86 4.48 35.38
C LEU A 183 -2.59 4.05 34.65
N GLU A 184 -1.84 3.09 35.20
CA GLU A 184 -0.68 2.49 34.54
C GLU A 184 -1.08 1.73 33.27
N GLY A 185 -2.23 1.05 33.30
CA GLY A 185 -2.82 0.36 32.13
C GLY A 185 -3.24 1.28 30.98
N MET A 186 -3.37 2.60 31.22
CA MET A 186 -3.75 3.54 30.18
C MET A 186 -2.67 3.68 29.10
N GLY A 187 -1.39 3.74 29.51
CA GLY A 187 -0.25 3.85 28.59
C GLY A 187 -0.10 2.64 27.67
N THR A 188 -0.48 1.46 28.16
CA THR A 188 -0.45 0.22 27.37
C THR A 188 -1.66 0.11 26.41
N ALA A 189 -2.81 0.72 26.74
CA ALA A 189 -3.93 0.85 25.81
C ALA A 189 -3.58 1.69 24.57
N PHE A 190 -2.79 2.76 24.72
CA PHE A 190 -2.35 3.62 23.63
C PHE A 190 -1.35 2.97 22.66
N SER A 191 -0.70 1.88 23.06
CA SER A 191 0.35 1.23 22.25
C SER A 191 -0.17 0.70 20.91
N SER A 192 -1.41 0.19 20.87
CA SER A 192 -2.08 -0.30 19.66
C SER A 192 -2.25 0.81 18.62
N SER A 193 -2.57 2.04 19.05
CA SER A 193 -2.68 3.19 18.14
C SER A 193 -1.31 3.59 17.58
N LEU A 194 -0.25 3.57 18.40
CA LEU A 194 1.10 3.82 17.91
C LEU A 194 1.53 2.79 16.87
N LEU A 195 1.21 1.51 17.07
CA LEU A 195 1.49 0.45 16.09
C LEU A 195 0.66 0.64 14.80
N GLY A 196 -0.63 0.97 14.91
CA GLY A 196 -1.50 1.23 13.78
C GLY A 196 -1.05 2.44 12.95
N LEU A 197 -0.75 3.56 13.60
CA LEU A 197 -0.24 4.78 12.97
C LEU A 197 1.16 4.58 12.38
N GLY A 198 2.06 3.89 13.10
CA GLY A 198 3.37 3.53 12.58
C GLY A 198 3.27 2.66 11.32
N GLY A 199 2.41 1.64 11.35
CA GLY A 199 2.10 0.80 10.20
C GLY A 199 1.52 1.59 9.02
N SER A 200 0.58 2.50 9.27
CA SER A 200 -0.03 3.31 8.23
C SER A 200 0.97 4.25 7.58
N LEU A 201 1.94 4.79 8.34
CA LEU A 201 3.03 5.60 7.80
C LEU A 201 3.96 4.78 6.91
N ILE A 202 4.29 3.55 7.32
CA ILE A 202 5.09 2.61 6.50
C ILE A 202 4.38 2.35 5.17
N LEU A 203 3.10 1.95 5.21
CA LEU A 203 2.34 1.71 3.98
C LEU A 203 2.15 2.98 3.15
N GLY A 204 1.93 4.12 3.78
CA GLY A 204 1.79 5.41 3.09
C GLY A 204 3.03 5.77 2.28
N PHE A 205 4.22 5.58 2.85
CA PHE A 205 5.47 5.78 2.11
C PHE A 205 5.61 4.80 0.92
N LEU A 206 5.29 3.51 1.15
CA LEU A 206 5.35 2.51 0.07
C LEU A 206 4.34 2.80 -1.05
N ASP A 207 3.14 3.28 -0.73
CA ASP A 207 2.13 3.69 -1.72
C ASP A 207 2.60 4.85 -2.59
N ILE A 208 3.24 5.86 -1.99
CA ILE A 208 3.81 6.99 -2.73
C ILE A 208 4.86 6.48 -3.73
N GLN A 209 5.75 5.59 -3.29
CA GLN A 209 6.80 5.03 -4.14
C GLN A 209 6.22 4.19 -5.30
N ALA A 210 5.17 3.40 -5.01
CA ALA A 210 4.44 2.65 -6.02
C ALA A 210 3.74 3.58 -7.03
N GLY A 211 3.08 4.64 -6.55
CA GLY A 211 2.46 5.67 -7.39
C GLY A 211 3.45 6.37 -8.31
N HIS A 212 4.65 6.70 -7.82
CA HIS A 212 5.71 7.25 -8.66
C HIS A 212 6.17 6.27 -9.77
N ALA A 213 6.23 4.96 -9.49
CA ALA A 213 6.59 3.98 -10.51
C ALA A 213 5.48 3.82 -11.56
N GLN A 214 4.23 3.84 -11.12
CA GLN A 214 3.05 3.78 -11.96
C GLN A 214 2.95 4.98 -12.90
N ASN A 215 3.09 6.21 -12.40
CA ASN A 215 3.04 7.42 -13.24
C ASN A 215 4.13 7.40 -14.31
N ARG A 216 5.38 7.07 -13.93
CA ARG A 216 6.48 6.97 -14.92
C ARG A 216 6.26 5.89 -15.97
N PHE A 217 5.55 4.82 -15.64
CA PHE A 217 5.16 3.79 -16.61
C PHE A 217 4.09 4.33 -17.56
N TYR A 218 3.09 5.03 -17.04
CA TYR A 218 2.03 5.67 -17.83
C TYR A 218 2.61 6.71 -18.80
N ASP A 219 3.47 7.62 -18.31
CA ASP A 219 4.13 8.63 -19.15
C ASP A 219 4.94 7.99 -20.28
N ALA A 220 5.66 6.90 -19.97
CA ALA A 220 6.45 6.16 -20.97
C ALA A 220 5.59 5.43 -22.00
N LEU A 221 4.40 4.97 -21.61
CA LEU A 221 3.42 4.38 -22.52
C LEU A 221 2.83 5.45 -23.44
N GLU A 222 2.44 6.61 -22.89
CA GLU A 222 1.90 7.73 -23.64
C GLU A 222 2.90 8.22 -24.69
N GLU A 223 4.15 8.48 -24.28
CA GLU A 223 5.22 8.90 -25.20
C GLU A 223 5.47 7.88 -26.31
N TRP A 224 5.45 6.58 -25.99
CA TRP A 224 5.59 5.51 -26.98
C TRP A 224 4.42 5.50 -27.98
N LEU A 225 3.19 5.64 -27.50
CA LEU A 225 2.00 5.65 -28.36
C LEU A 225 1.96 6.87 -29.28
N THR A 226 2.25 8.07 -28.78
CA THR A 226 2.36 9.28 -29.60
C THR A 226 3.45 9.13 -30.67
N GLY A 227 4.58 8.52 -30.33
CA GLY A 227 5.65 8.23 -31.28
C GLY A 227 5.20 7.32 -32.43
N VAL A 228 4.39 6.31 -32.13
CA VAL A 228 3.82 5.40 -33.15
C VAL A 228 2.80 6.12 -34.02
N THR A 229 1.89 6.92 -33.44
CA THR A 229 0.88 7.66 -34.22
C THR A 229 1.51 8.69 -35.18
N ASN A 230 2.51 9.44 -34.72
CA ASN A 230 3.20 10.42 -35.57
C ASN A 230 3.95 9.79 -36.75
N LEU A 231 4.42 8.54 -36.61
CA LEU A 231 5.05 7.81 -37.71
C LEU A 231 4.03 7.39 -38.77
N VAL A 232 2.81 7.05 -38.35
CA VAL A 232 1.71 6.68 -39.25
C VAL A 232 1.23 7.86 -40.08
N ASP A 233 0.94 9.00 -39.43
CA ASP A 233 0.44 10.21 -40.12
C ASP A 233 1.43 10.71 -41.20
N ARG A 234 2.74 10.52 -40.97
CA ARG A 234 3.79 10.92 -41.91
C ARG A 234 3.86 10.03 -43.15
N VAL A 235 3.61 8.72 -43.00
CA VAL A 235 3.62 7.75 -44.10
C VAL A 235 2.41 7.92 -45.01
N ASP A 236 1.23 8.21 -44.45
CA ASP A 236 0.03 8.48 -45.25
C ASP A 236 0.17 9.81 -46.02
N SER A 237 0.79 10.83 -45.41
CA SER A 237 1.06 12.13 -46.08
C SER A 237 2.04 12.03 -47.26
N GLU A 238 3.05 11.14 -47.20
CA GLU A 238 3.98 10.92 -48.32
C GLU A 238 3.34 10.13 -49.47
N LYS A 239 2.37 9.24 -49.18
CA LYS A 239 1.62 8.49 -50.19
C LYS A 239 0.64 9.33 -50.99
N ASP A 240 0.08 10.38 -50.39
CA ASP A 240 -0.84 11.30 -51.08
C ASP A 240 -0.10 12.33 -51.97
N LEU A 241 1.23 12.43 -51.87
CA LEU A 241 2.08 13.32 -52.65
C LEU A 241 2.80 12.64 -53.83
N SER A 242 2.66 11.32 -54.00
CA SER A 242 3.28 10.50 -55.06
C SER A 242 2.24 9.98 -56.06
#